data_AF-A0A9D4J5R1-F1
#
_entry.id   AF-A0A9D4J5R1-F1
#
_cell.length_a   1.000
_cell.length_b   1.000
_cell.length_c   1.000
_cell.angle_alpha   90.00
_cell.angle_beta   90.00
_cell.angle_gamma   90.00
#
_symmetry.space_group_name_H-M   'P 1'
#
loop_
_entity.id
_entity.type
_entity.pdbx_description
1 polymer ?
#
loop_
_entity_poly.entity_id
_entity_poly.type
_entity_poly.pdbx_seq_one_letter_code
_entity_poly.pdbx_strand_id
1 'polypeptide(L)'
;MGTAHKDGKITINSPYLSQILDCNTTQRNYMKKFHHLLWLEEIQMEIDIQQYNMAGVAMTINNKMRLEVPGLAEKKPSVLRGDRLYVYYSDKLSERTGYPEDQLIVAVGNLGLNIECEADELRSRRNIRYEGIVHKIEREHVQLGVAEKLRRYWTPRQLFDVEFRISPINMWVQHRAIEQAVDFMDLLFPVKPASRPDQSHISLRFFCFYFNR
;
A
#
# COMPACT_ATOMS: atom_id res chain seq x y z
N MET A 1 -12.83 5.06 -18.92
CA MET A 1 -11.44 5.22 -19.43
C MET A 1 -10.87 6.48 -18.80
N GLY A 2 -10.11 6.33 -17.71
CA GLY A 2 -9.42 7.46 -17.08
C GLY A 2 -7.99 7.51 -17.62
N THR A 3 -7.58 8.67 -18.15
CA THR A 3 -6.20 8.92 -18.56
C THR A 3 -5.48 9.64 -17.41
N ALA A 4 -4.35 9.09 -16.97
CA ALA A 4 -3.53 9.67 -15.92
C ALA A 4 -2.90 10.99 -16.41
N HIS A 5 -3.24 12.11 -15.76
CA HIS A 5 -2.63 13.41 -16.01
C HIS A 5 -1.49 13.65 -15.01
N LYS A 6 -0.47 14.42 -15.42
CA LYS A 6 0.82 14.63 -14.75
C LYS A 6 0.79 15.31 -13.37
N ASP A 7 -0.37 15.51 -12.77
CA ASP A 7 -0.56 16.25 -11.50
C ASP A 7 -1.00 15.35 -10.33
N GLY A 8 -1.00 14.03 -10.50
CA GLY A 8 -1.38 13.07 -9.45
C GLY A 8 -2.87 13.09 -9.06
N LYS A 9 -3.68 13.98 -9.67
CA LYS A 9 -5.13 14.00 -9.49
C LYS A 9 -5.80 13.08 -10.51
N ILE A 10 -6.58 12.12 -10.02
CA ILE A 10 -7.47 11.35 -10.88
C ILE A 10 -8.61 12.25 -11.35
N THR A 11 -8.72 12.43 -12.67
CA THR A 11 -9.88 13.07 -13.29
C THR A 11 -10.86 11.98 -13.74
N ILE A 12 -11.99 11.86 -13.03
CA ILE A 12 -13.02 10.87 -13.36
C ILE A 12 -14.12 11.56 -14.15
N ASN A 13 -14.06 11.40 -15.47
CA ASN A 13 -15.10 11.90 -16.38
C ASN A 13 -16.30 10.95 -16.38
N SER A 14 -17.10 11.00 -15.31
CA SER A 14 -18.35 10.26 -15.20
C SER A 14 -19.50 11.20 -14.85
N PRO A 15 -20.45 11.45 -15.78
CA PRO A 15 -21.59 12.32 -15.51
C PRO A 15 -22.48 11.78 -14.38
N TYR A 16 -22.53 10.45 -14.22
CA TYR A 16 -23.23 9.79 -13.12
C TYR A 16 -22.59 10.08 -11.76
N LEU A 17 -21.26 10.02 -11.67
CA LEU A 17 -20.56 10.32 -10.42
C LEU A 17 -20.65 11.81 -10.08
N SER A 18 -20.54 12.71 -11.06
CA SER A 18 -20.77 14.15 -10.83
C SER A 18 -22.13 14.37 -10.18
N GLN A 19 -23.20 13.80 -10.74
CA GLN A 19 -24.56 13.95 -10.19
C GLN A 19 -24.68 13.46 -8.73
N ILE A 20 -24.01 12.35 -8.37
CA ILE A 20 -24.01 11.81 -7.00
C ILE A 20 -23.15 12.63 -6.06
N LEU A 21 -22.00 13.14 -6.53
CA LEU A 21 -21.04 13.87 -5.71
C LEU A 21 -21.46 15.33 -5.49
N ASP A 22 -22.12 15.94 -6.48
CA ASP A 22 -22.56 17.34 -6.46
C ASP A 22 -23.83 17.54 -5.61
N CYS A 23 -24.61 16.48 -5.34
CA CYS A 23 -25.81 16.59 -4.53
C CYS A 23 -25.48 16.77 -3.04
N ASN A 24 -26.23 17.60 -2.31
CA ASN A 24 -26.05 17.76 -0.86
C ASN A 24 -26.22 16.42 -0.13
N THR A 25 -25.41 16.20 0.90
CA THR A 25 -25.50 14.99 1.72
C THR A 25 -26.77 15.01 2.56
N THR A 26 -27.61 14.00 2.39
CA THR A 26 -28.87 13.78 3.11
C THR A 26 -28.87 12.36 3.67
N GLN A 27 -29.71 12.09 4.67
CA GLN A 27 -29.86 10.75 5.25
C GLN A 27 -30.08 9.67 4.17
N ARG A 28 -30.87 9.96 3.13
CA ARG A 28 -31.21 8.99 2.07
C ARG A 28 -30.09 8.73 1.07
N ASN A 29 -29.22 9.70 0.80
CA ASN A 29 -28.14 9.56 -0.19
C ASN A 29 -26.77 9.33 0.45
N TYR A 30 -26.66 9.47 1.77
CA TYR A 30 -25.41 9.36 2.52
C TYR A 30 -24.63 8.10 2.18
N MET A 31 -25.23 6.92 2.37
CA MET A 31 -24.53 5.65 2.11
C MET A 31 -24.01 5.56 0.68
N LYS A 32 -24.88 5.85 -0.30
CA LYS A 32 -24.50 5.77 -1.72
C LYS A 32 -23.37 6.75 -2.01
N LYS A 33 -23.49 8.00 -1.58
CA LYS A 33 -22.47 9.03 -1.81
C LYS A 33 -21.13 8.66 -1.16
N PHE A 34 -21.15 8.25 0.11
CA PHE A 34 -19.93 7.89 0.85
C PHE A 34 -19.28 6.61 0.32
N HIS A 35 -20.04 5.59 -0.08
CA HIS A 35 -19.45 4.42 -0.74
C HIS A 35 -18.68 4.83 -1.99
N HIS A 36 -19.28 5.64 -2.87
CA HIS A 36 -18.58 6.11 -4.07
C HIS A 36 -17.31 6.87 -3.71
N LEU A 37 -17.35 7.77 -2.70
CA LEU A 37 -16.16 8.46 -2.22
C LEU A 37 -15.06 7.50 -1.75
N LEU A 38 -15.41 6.45 -1.00
CA LEU A 38 -14.45 5.44 -0.56
C LEU A 38 -13.84 4.67 -1.74
N TRP A 39 -14.64 4.27 -2.73
CA TRP A 39 -14.13 3.66 -3.96
C TRP A 39 -13.15 4.59 -4.70
N LEU A 40 -13.43 5.89 -4.74
CA LEU A 40 -12.51 6.85 -5.36
C LEU A 40 -11.19 6.95 -4.60
N GLU A 41 -11.26 6.98 -3.27
CA GLU A 41 -10.07 6.98 -2.42
C GLU A 41 -9.26 5.68 -2.59
N GLU A 42 -9.92 4.52 -2.71
CA GLU A 42 -9.25 3.24 -2.97
C GLU A 42 -8.44 3.28 -4.27
N ILE A 43 -9.02 3.81 -5.35
CA ILE A 43 -8.33 3.96 -6.63
C ILE A 43 -7.17 4.95 -6.51
N GLN A 44 -7.37 6.09 -5.82
CA GLN A 44 -6.31 7.08 -5.59
C GLN A 44 -5.16 6.48 -4.80
N MET A 45 -5.44 5.73 -3.73
CA MET A 45 -4.43 5.02 -2.95
C MET A 45 -3.63 4.01 -3.79
N GLU A 46 -4.29 3.24 -4.67
CA GLU A 46 -3.60 2.26 -5.52
C GLU A 46 -2.69 2.94 -6.57
N ILE A 47 -3.03 4.14 -7.03
CA ILE A 47 -2.19 4.93 -7.92
C ILE A 47 -1.04 5.57 -7.14
N ASP A 48 -1.35 6.18 -6.00
CA ASP A 48 -0.38 6.91 -5.20
C ASP A 48 0.69 5.98 -4.63
N ILE A 49 0.36 4.72 -4.28
CA ILE A 49 1.37 3.78 -3.77
C ILE A 49 2.36 3.36 -4.85
N GLN A 50 1.94 3.30 -6.12
CA GLN A 50 2.82 2.91 -7.24
C GLN A 50 3.97 3.89 -7.44
N GLN A 51 3.86 5.13 -6.96
CA GLN A 51 4.95 6.10 -7.02
C GLN A 51 6.20 5.66 -6.24
N TYR A 52 6.04 4.74 -5.28
CA TYR A 52 7.15 4.18 -4.51
C TYR A 52 7.66 2.85 -5.07
N ASN A 53 7.09 2.34 -6.17
CA ASN A 53 7.64 1.18 -6.84
C ASN A 53 9.05 1.51 -7.36
N MET A 54 9.98 0.60 -7.16
CA MET A 54 11.37 0.80 -7.54
C MET A 54 11.89 -0.39 -8.33
N ALA A 55 12.82 -0.15 -9.23
CA ALA A 55 13.37 -1.19 -10.07
C ALA A 55 14.90 -1.12 -10.10
N GLY A 56 15.56 -2.25 -9.85
CA GLY A 56 17.01 -2.36 -9.82
C GLY A 56 17.67 -1.82 -8.55
N VAL A 57 17.02 -1.94 -7.40
CA VAL A 57 17.54 -1.41 -6.14
C VAL A 57 18.37 -2.46 -5.41
N ALA A 58 19.53 -2.05 -4.90
CA ALA A 58 20.33 -2.86 -4.00
C ALA A 58 19.75 -2.78 -2.58
N MET A 59 19.54 -3.94 -1.95
CA MET A 59 19.08 -4.01 -0.56
C MET A 59 20.28 -4.30 0.35
N THR A 60 20.25 -3.82 1.59
CA THR A 60 21.29 -4.17 2.58
C THR A 60 20.72 -5.12 3.63
N ILE A 61 21.50 -6.16 3.99
CA ILE A 61 21.14 -7.09 5.07
C ILE A 61 22.10 -6.90 6.23
N ASN A 62 21.59 -6.36 7.33
CA ASN A 62 22.28 -6.40 8.62
C ASN A 62 21.62 -7.49 9.47
N ASN A 63 20.49 -7.18 10.13
CA ASN A 63 19.63 -8.17 10.83
C ASN A 63 18.28 -8.39 10.13
N LYS A 64 17.81 -7.34 9.45
CA LYS A 64 16.62 -7.31 8.58
C LYS A 64 17.04 -6.64 7.28
N MET A 65 16.31 -6.91 6.20
CA MET A 65 16.53 -6.23 4.94
C MET A 65 16.17 -4.75 5.11
N ARG A 66 17.07 -3.87 4.70
CA ARG A 66 16.88 -2.43 4.64
C ARG A 66 16.82 -2.01 3.18
N LEU A 67 15.77 -1.28 2.85
CA LEU A 67 15.52 -0.67 1.56
C LEU A 67 15.43 0.85 1.77
N GLU A 68 16.18 1.60 0.99
CA GLU A 68 16.06 3.06 0.97
C GLU A 68 14.91 3.41 0.01
N VAL A 69 13.91 4.10 0.54
CA VAL A 69 12.69 4.51 -0.18
C VAL A 69 12.57 6.02 -0.04
N PRO A 70 13.05 6.79 -1.04
CA PRO A 70 13.04 8.25 -0.95
C PRO A 70 11.60 8.78 -0.89
N GLY A 71 11.36 9.75 0.00
CA GLY A 71 10.06 10.44 0.10
C GLY A 71 8.95 9.67 0.84
N LEU A 72 9.25 8.54 1.49
CA LEU A 72 8.23 7.74 2.19
C LEU A 72 7.69 8.37 3.48
N ALA A 73 8.54 9.05 4.27
CA ALA A 73 8.11 9.66 5.53
C ALA A 73 7.22 10.91 5.36
N GLU A 74 7.23 11.52 4.18
CA GLU A 74 6.65 12.86 3.99
C GLU A 74 5.39 12.86 3.12
N LYS A 75 5.12 11.77 2.38
CA LYS A 75 4.08 11.74 1.34
C LYS A 75 2.91 10.82 1.66
N LYS A 76 1.78 11.17 1.03
CA LYS A 76 0.63 10.28 0.88
C LYS A 76 0.82 9.42 -0.38
N PRO A 77 0.44 8.12 -0.34
CA PRO A 77 -0.16 7.43 0.78
C PRO A 77 0.91 7.06 1.81
N SER A 78 0.56 7.15 3.09
CA SER A 78 1.48 6.77 4.16
C SER A 78 1.57 5.25 4.21
N VAL A 79 2.71 4.71 3.80
CA VAL A 79 3.02 3.31 4.08
C VAL A 79 3.10 3.13 5.59
N LEU A 80 2.41 2.13 6.10
CA LEU A 80 2.35 1.83 7.52
C LEU A 80 3.14 0.56 7.84
N ARG A 81 3.53 0.44 9.10
CA ARG A 81 4.03 -0.84 9.63
C ARG A 81 2.95 -1.90 9.45
N GLY A 82 3.33 -3.02 8.82
CA GLY A 82 2.41 -4.12 8.49
C GLY A 82 1.95 -4.14 7.03
N ASP A 83 2.21 -3.08 6.26
CA ASP A 83 1.91 -3.08 4.83
C ASP A 83 2.76 -4.09 4.07
N ARG A 84 2.22 -4.55 2.97
CA ARG A 84 2.82 -5.62 2.16
C ARG A 84 3.57 -5.01 1.00
N LEU A 85 4.64 -5.68 0.60
CA LEU A 85 5.31 -5.41 -0.65
C LEU A 85 5.81 -6.70 -1.24
N TYR A 86 6.16 -6.62 -2.51
CA TYR A 86 6.69 -7.73 -3.25
C TYR A 86 8.07 -7.37 -3.78
N VAL A 87 8.97 -8.34 -3.70
CA VAL A 87 10.35 -8.21 -4.14
C VAL A 87 10.62 -9.29 -5.18
N TYR A 88 11.24 -8.89 -6.29
CA TYR A 88 11.63 -9.75 -7.40
C TYR A 88 13.08 -9.51 -7.75
N TYR A 89 13.76 -10.49 -8.34
CA TYR A 89 15.09 -10.27 -8.90
C TYR A 89 14.99 -9.36 -10.13
N SER A 90 15.84 -8.34 -10.18
CA SER A 90 15.89 -7.40 -11.30
C SER A 90 16.84 -7.89 -12.39
N ASP A 91 16.43 -7.80 -13.65
CA ASP A 91 17.28 -8.12 -14.80
C ASP A 91 18.31 -7.02 -15.12
N LYS A 92 18.21 -5.83 -14.50
CA LYS A 92 19.05 -4.65 -14.77
C LYS A 92 20.56 -4.82 -14.51
N LEU A 93 20.98 -5.95 -13.92
CA LEU A 93 22.39 -6.29 -13.79
C LEU A 93 23.05 -6.59 -15.13
N SER A 94 22.33 -7.15 -16.11
CA SER A 94 22.86 -7.47 -17.44
C SER A 94 23.19 -6.21 -18.24
N GLU A 95 22.32 -5.20 -18.17
CA GLU A 95 22.47 -3.91 -18.87
C GLU A 95 23.69 -3.12 -18.39
N ARG A 96 23.94 -3.11 -17.07
CA ARG A 96 24.95 -2.25 -16.45
C ARG A 96 26.38 -2.74 -16.68
N THR A 97 26.58 -4.04 -16.95
CA THR A 97 27.91 -4.61 -17.18
C THR A 97 28.23 -4.84 -18.66
N GLY A 98 27.27 -4.61 -19.58
CA GLY A 98 27.48 -4.82 -21.03
C GLY A 98 27.76 -6.29 -21.41
N TYR A 99 27.53 -7.22 -20.49
CA TYR A 99 27.70 -8.66 -20.73
C TYR A 99 26.34 -9.26 -21.10
N PRO A 100 26.26 -10.05 -22.18
CA PRO A 100 25.04 -10.74 -22.55
C PRO A 100 24.58 -11.63 -21.39
N GLU A 101 23.27 -11.70 -21.16
CA GLU A 101 22.63 -12.38 -20.02
C GLU A 101 23.15 -13.80 -19.76
N ASP A 102 23.62 -14.45 -20.82
CA ASP A 102 24.15 -15.82 -20.81
C ASP A 102 25.51 -15.94 -20.07
N GLN A 103 26.27 -14.85 -19.92
CA GLN A 103 27.60 -14.86 -19.31
C GLN A 103 27.61 -14.56 -17.79
N LEU A 104 26.56 -13.93 -17.24
CA LEU A 104 26.40 -13.81 -15.78
C LEU A 104 26.19 -15.18 -15.12
N ILE A 105 25.55 -16.11 -15.84
CA ILE A 105 25.33 -17.50 -15.43
C ILE A 105 26.67 -18.23 -15.25
N VAL A 106 27.63 -17.98 -16.14
CA VAL A 106 28.98 -18.57 -16.09
C VAL A 106 29.84 -17.93 -15.00
N ALA A 107 29.71 -16.62 -14.77
CA ALA A 107 30.47 -15.91 -13.74
C ALA A 107 30.08 -16.32 -12.30
N VAL A 108 28.80 -16.62 -12.05
CA VAL A 108 28.34 -17.11 -10.74
C VAL A 108 28.81 -18.55 -10.49
N GLY A 109 28.84 -19.40 -11.52
CA GLY A 109 29.43 -20.75 -11.42
C GLY A 109 30.94 -20.74 -11.17
N ASN A 110 31.66 -19.76 -11.72
CA ASN A 110 33.12 -19.64 -11.57
C ASN A 110 33.58 -19.08 -10.21
N LEU A 111 32.66 -18.64 -9.35
CA LEU A 111 32.95 -18.16 -7.98
C LEU A 111 32.95 -19.28 -6.92
N GLY A 112 32.92 -20.55 -7.33
CA GLY A 112 33.00 -21.69 -6.41
C GLY A 112 31.73 -21.91 -5.57
N LEU A 113 30.61 -21.29 -5.97
CA LEU A 113 29.29 -21.70 -5.50
C LEU A 113 28.89 -22.91 -6.33
N ASN A 114 28.96 -24.11 -5.74
CA ASN A 114 28.44 -25.34 -6.32
C ASN A 114 26.95 -25.16 -6.63
N ILE A 115 26.67 -24.74 -7.85
CA ILE A 115 25.33 -24.61 -8.38
C ILE A 115 25.36 -25.41 -9.68
N GLU A 116 25.20 -26.73 -9.53
CA GLU A 116 24.59 -27.52 -10.59
C GLU A 116 23.12 -27.09 -10.66
N CYS A 117 22.84 -25.95 -11.29
CA CYS A 117 21.48 -25.58 -11.65
C CYS A 117 21.40 -25.48 -13.16
N GLU A 118 20.60 -26.37 -13.71
CA GLU A 118 20.20 -26.38 -15.10
C GLU A 118 19.55 -25.03 -15.46
N ALA A 119 19.83 -24.51 -16.66
CA ALA A 119 19.46 -23.15 -17.07
C ALA A 119 17.96 -22.83 -16.94
N ASP A 120 17.10 -23.86 -16.95
CA ASP A 120 15.65 -23.76 -16.74
C ASP A 120 15.25 -23.47 -15.28
N GLU A 121 16.01 -23.92 -14.28
CA GLU A 121 15.74 -23.59 -12.86
C GLU A 121 16.10 -22.14 -12.51
N LEU A 122 17.10 -21.56 -13.19
CA LEU A 122 17.49 -20.15 -13.01
C LEU A 122 16.50 -19.18 -13.67
N ARG A 123 15.88 -19.57 -14.81
CA ARG A 123 14.73 -18.85 -15.38
C ARG A 123 13.53 -18.89 -14.45
N SER A 124 13.28 -20.04 -13.80
CA SER A 124 12.25 -20.16 -12.75
C SER A 124 12.54 -19.24 -11.55
N ARG A 125 13.82 -19.08 -11.15
CA ARG A 125 14.24 -18.20 -10.05
C ARG A 125 14.00 -16.71 -10.28
N ARG A 126 14.13 -16.22 -11.52
CA ARG A 126 13.89 -14.81 -11.85
C ARG A 126 12.42 -14.41 -11.71
N ASN A 127 11.51 -15.38 -11.80
CA ASN A 127 10.06 -15.15 -11.65
C ASN A 127 9.55 -15.42 -10.23
N ILE A 128 10.43 -15.61 -9.24
CA ILE A 128 10.00 -15.82 -7.86
C ILE A 128 9.64 -14.46 -7.24
N ARG A 129 8.37 -14.31 -6.90
CA ARG A 129 7.84 -13.22 -6.08
C ARG A 129 8.06 -13.53 -4.60
N TYR A 130 8.83 -12.69 -3.92
CA TYR A 130 8.97 -12.77 -2.46
C TYR A 130 8.04 -11.75 -1.80
N GLU A 131 7.15 -12.22 -0.93
CA GLU A 131 6.33 -11.33 -0.09
C GLU A 131 7.18 -10.81 1.07
N GLY A 132 7.12 -9.49 1.26
CA GLY A 132 7.74 -8.77 2.36
C GLY A 132 6.72 -7.95 3.12
N ILE A 133 6.95 -7.77 4.41
CA ILE A 133 6.13 -6.92 5.27
C ILE A 133 6.96 -5.75 5.78
N VAL A 134 6.39 -4.55 5.75
CA VAL A 134 7.01 -3.35 6.33
C VAL A 134 7.09 -3.51 7.84
N HIS A 135 8.30 -3.61 8.36
CA HIS A 135 8.54 -3.84 9.79
C HIS A 135 8.74 -2.54 10.56
N LYS A 136 9.50 -1.60 9.99
CA LYS A 136 9.79 -0.29 10.60
C LYS A 136 10.09 0.73 9.50
N ILE A 137 9.67 1.96 9.72
CA ILE A 137 9.92 3.10 8.82
C ILE A 137 10.79 4.09 9.59
N GLU A 138 11.89 4.53 9.00
CA GLU A 138 12.90 5.41 9.59
C GLU A 138 13.26 6.50 8.57
N ARG A 139 12.59 7.66 8.60
CA ARG A 139 12.80 8.77 7.63
C ARG A 139 12.69 8.30 6.17
N GLU A 140 13.81 8.04 5.50
CA GLU A 140 13.88 7.59 4.10
C GLU A 140 14.17 6.09 3.98
N HIS A 141 14.20 5.36 5.09
CA HIS A 141 14.53 3.95 5.15
C HIS A 141 13.33 3.11 5.56
N VAL A 142 13.17 1.97 4.92
CA VAL A 142 12.22 0.94 5.33
C VAL A 142 12.96 -0.32 5.69
N GLN A 143 12.68 -0.81 6.90
CA GLN A 143 13.08 -2.14 7.31
C GLN A 143 11.99 -3.12 6.93
N LEU A 144 12.38 -4.14 6.17
CA LEU A 144 11.50 -5.16 5.62
C LEU A 144 11.71 -6.50 6.33
N GLY A 145 10.60 -7.08 6.75
CA GLY A 145 10.51 -8.49 7.09
C GLY A 145 10.23 -9.28 5.81
N VAL A 146 11.27 -9.70 5.10
CA VAL A 146 11.13 -10.59 3.94
C VAL A 146 11.31 -12.04 4.36
N ALA A 147 10.63 -12.95 3.66
CA ALA A 147 10.70 -14.39 3.87
C ALA A 147 12.16 -14.88 3.98
N GLU A 148 12.42 -15.79 4.93
CA GLU A 148 13.76 -16.35 5.17
C GLU A 148 14.40 -16.96 3.91
N LYS A 149 13.56 -17.46 2.99
CA LYS A 149 13.99 -18.01 1.70
C LYS A 149 14.83 -16.99 0.92
N LEU A 150 14.45 -15.72 0.90
CA LEU A 150 15.23 -14.69 0.22
C LEU A 150 16.57 -14.44 0.92
N ARG A 151 16.60 -14.50 2.26
CA ARG A 151 17.82 -14.29 3.04
C ARG A 151 18.88 -15.37 2.79
N ARG A 152 18.46 -16.62 2.60
CA ARG A 152 19.37 -17.76 2.39
C ARG A 152 20.19 -17.64 1.11
N TYR A 153 19.68 -16.95 0.10
CA TYR A 153 20.29 -16.85 -1.23
C TYR A 153 20.67 -15.43 -1.63
N TRP A 154 20.55 -14.46 -0.71
CA TRP A 154 20.86 -13.07 -1.01
C TRP A 154 22.36 -12.85 -1.18
N THR A 155 22.72 -12.03 -2.18
CA THR A 155 24.09 -11.55 -2.38
C THR A 155 24.13 -10.01 -2.46
N PRO A 156 25.21 -9.35 -1.98
CA PRO A 156 25.30 -7.89 -1.93
C PRO A 156 25.26 -7.18 -3.30
N ARG A 157 25.54 -7.92 -4.37
CA ARG A 157 25.57 -7.39 -5.75
C ARG A 157 24.23 -7.54 -6.46
N GLN A 158 23.24 -8.15 -5.82
CA GLN A 158 21.96 -8.42 -6.44
C GLN A 158 21.06 -7.19 -6.39
N LEU A 159 20.39 -6.93 -7.52
CA LEU A 159 19.41 -5.87 -7.65
C LEU A 159 18.01 -6.47 -7.61
N PHE A 160 17.08 -5.72 -7.04
CA PHE A 160 15.70 -6.14 -6.85
C PHE A 160 14.73 -5.10 -7.39
N ASP A 161 13.64 -5.59 -7.96
CA ASP A 161 12.46 -4.80 -8.23
C ASP A 161 11.51 -4.93 -7.04
N VAL A 162 10.97 -3.80 -6.59
CA VAL A 162 10.13 -3.68 -5.40
C VAL A 162 8.81 -3.05 -5.79
N GLU A 163 7.72 -3.73 -5.44
CA GLU A 163 6.35 -3.31 -5.68
C GLU A 163 5.61 -3.19 -4.35
N PHE A 164 5.19 -1.97 -4.00
CA PHE A 164 4.42 -1.71 -2.78
C PHE A 164 2.94 -2.01 -3.00
N ARG A 165 2.27 -2.50 -1.95
CA ARG A 165 0.82 -2.72 -1.93
C ARG A 165 0.22 -2.20 -0.63
N ILE A 166 -0.89 -1.49 -0.73
CA ILE A 166 -1.65 -1.05 0.45
C ILE A 166 -2.51 -2.21 0.95
N SER A 167 -2.64 -2.33 2.28
CA SER A 167 -3.56 -3.29 2.86
C SER A 167 -5.02 -2.88 2.58
N PRO A 168 -5.81 -3.72 1.89
CA PRO A 168 -7.21 -3.39 1.57
C PRO A 168 -8.11 -3.35 2.81
N ILE A 169 -7.64 -3.92 3.93
CA ILE A 169 -8.40 -4.01 5.19
C ILE A 169 -8.82 -2.63 5.69
N ASN A 170 -7.97 -1.61 5.54
CA ASN A 170 -8.28 -0.26 6.00
C ASN A 170 -9.50 0.33 5.26
N MET A 171 -9.63 0.01 3.98
CA MET A 171 -10.76 0.46 3.16
C MET A 171 -12.00 -0.37 3.44
N TRP A 172 -11.86 -1.70 3.54
CA TRP A 172 -12.98 -2.61 3.83
C TRP A 172 -13.67 -2.30 5.16
N VAL A 173 -12.92 -1.91 6.20
CA VAL A 173 -13.49 -1.50 7.48
C VAL A 173 -14.36 -0.24 7.32
N GLN A 174 -13.97 0.71 6.48
CA GLN A 174 -14.76 1.92 6.22
C GLN A 174 -16.02 1.62 5.41
N HIS A 175 -15.94 0.75 4.40
CA HIS A 175 -17.12 0.28 3.67
C HIS A 175 -18.12 -0.39 4.61
N ARG A 176 -17.64 -1.31 5.46
CA ARG A 176 -18.46 -1.97 6.46
C ARG A 176 -19.07 -0.99 7.46
N ALA A 177 -18.31 0.03 7.89
CA ALA A 177 -18.82 1.04 8.81
C ALA A 177 -19.98 1.84 8.20
N ILE A 178 -19.94 2.15 6.89
CA ILE A 178 -21.04 2.80 6.18
C ILE A 178 -22.26 1.88 6.09
N GLU A 179 -22.08 0.59 5.85
CA GLU A 179 -23.19 -0.38 5.84
C GLU A 179 -23.88 -0.44 7.21
N GLN A 180 -23.11 -0.39 8.30
CA GLN A 180 -23.63 -0.38 9.67
C GLN A 180 -24.20 0.97 10.08
N ALA A 181 -23.82 2.06 9.41
CA ALA A 181 -24.29 3.41 9.73
C ALA A 181 -25.82 3.56 9.57
N VAL A 182 -26.48 2.67 8.81
CA VAL A 182 -27.94 2.63 8.63
C VAL A 182 -28.70 2.60 9.95
N ASP A 183 -28.19 1.83 10.92
CA ASP A 183 -28.80 1.68 12.23
C ASP A 183 -28.65 2.93 13.12
N PHE A 184 -27.75 3.85 12.73
CA PHE A 184 -27.39 5.05 13.48
C PHE A 184 -27.71 6.34 12.70
N MET A 185 -28.51 6.25 11.63
CA MET A 185 -28.75 7.39 10.75
C MET A 185 -29.39 8.59 11.46
N ASP A 186 -30.24 8.36 12.45
CA ASP A 186 -30.88 9.42 13.24
C ASP A 186 -29.90 10.13 14.20
N LEU A 187 -28.81 9.46 14.58
CA LEU A 187 -27.70 10.04 15.34
C LEU A 187 -26.75 10.82 14.43
N LEU A 188 -26.46 10.28 13.24
CA LEU A 188 -25.57 10.90 12.24
C LEU A 188 -26.20 12.15 11.61
N PHE A 189 -27.53 12.16 11.48
CA PHE A 189 -28.31 13.26 10.91
C PHE A 189 -29.44 13.67 11.87
N PRO A 190 -29.11 14.36 12.98
CA PRO A 190 -30.11 14.75 13.97
C PRO A 190 -31.14 15.71 13.35
N VAL A 191 -32.41 15.32 13.36
CA VAL A 191 -33.48 16.02 12.63
C VAL A 191 -34.03 17.24 13.41
N LYS A 192 -33.67 17.44 14.68
CA LYS A 192 -34.34 18.46 15.52
C LYS A 192 -33.43 19.65 15.85
N PRO A 193 -33.85 20.90 15.58
CA PRO A 193 -33.28 22.04 16.28
C PRO A 193 -33.63 21.86 17.76
N ALA A 194 -32.63 21.96 18.63
CA ALA A 194 -32.88 21.99 20.06
C ALA A 194 -33.88 23.11 20.35
N SER A 195 -35.12 22.77 20.69
CA SER A 195 -35.82 23.56 21.70
C SER A 195 -34.85 23.58 22.89
N ARG A 196 -34.43 24.78 23.32
CA ARG A 196 -33.47 24.95 24.42
C ARG A 196 -33.77 23.91 25.51
N PRO A 197 -32.82 23.03 25.85
CA PRO A 197 -33.04 22.12 26.97
C PRO A 197 -33.30 22.99 28.21
N ASP A 198 -34.37 22.69 28.94
CA ASP A 198 -34.58 23.26 30.27
C ASP A 198 -33.35 22.92 31.11
N GLN A 199 -32.68 23.95 31.63
CA GLN A 199 -31.35 23.84 32.24
C GLN A 199 -31.37 23.15 33.62
N SER A 200 -32.48 22.55 34.01
CA SER A 200 -32.70 22.09 35.37
C SER A 200 -31.95 20.80 35.73
N HIS A 201 -31.61 19.92 34.78
CA HIS A 201 -30.82 18.71 35.10
C HIS A 201 -30.05 18.15 33.90
N ILE A 202 -28.79 18.58 33.70
CA ILE A 202 -27.84 17.86 32.84
C ILE A 202 -26.66 17.40 33.70
N SER A 203 -26.73 16.17 34.23
CA SER A 203 -25.55 15.47 34.72
C SER A 203 -24.84 14.83 33.54
N LEU A 204 -23.74 15.44 33.10
CA LEU A 204 -22.84 14.85 32.10
C LEU A 204 -22.08 13.67 32.72
N ARG A 205 -22.68 12.47 32.72
CA ARG A 205 -21.89 11.24 32.80
C ARG A 205 -21.35 10.94 31.41
N PHE A 206 -20.11 11.39 31.21
CA PHE A 206 -19.24 10.98 30.11
C PHE A 206 -19.28 9.45 29.94
N PHE A 207 -19.68 9.00 28.75
CA PHE A 207 -19.44 7.62 28.33
C PHE A 207 -17.97 7.49 27.92
N CYS A 208 -17.15 7.12 28.89
CA CYS A 208 -15.84 6.50 28.66
C CYS A 208 -16.09 4.99 28.50
N PHE A 209 -16.05 4.45 27.28
CA PHE A 209 -15.92 3.02 26.91
C PHE A 209 -15.98 2.97 25.38
N TYR A 210 -15.04 2.47 24.57
CA TYR A 210 -13.99 1.49 24.72
C TYR A 210 -12.81 1.87 23.80
N PHE A 211 -11.62 2.05 24.36
CA PHE A 211 -10.38 1.66 23.70
C PHE A 211 -9.54 0.97 24.76
N ASN A 212 -9.59 -0.35 24.77
CA ASN A 212 -8.70 -1.15 25.58
C ASN A 212 -8.31 -2.40 24.79
N ARG A 213 -7.05 -2.36 24.36
CA ARG A 213 -6.07 -3.45 24.24
C ARG A 213 -6.25 -4.52 23.16
#